data_AF-A0A447MSX6-F1
#
_entry.id   AF-A0A447MSX6-F1
#
_cell.length_a   1.000
_cell.length_b   1.000
_cell.length_c   1.000
_cell.angle_alpha   90.00
_cell.angle_beta   90.00
_cell.angle_gamma   90.00
#
_symmetry.space_group_name_H-M   'P 1'
#
loop_
_entity.id
_entity.type
_entity.pdbx_description
1 polymer ?
#
loop_
_entity_poly.entity_id
_entity_poly.type
_entity_poly.pdbx_seq_one_letter_code
_entity_poly.pdbx_strand_id
1 'polypeptide(L)'
;MEKNSVFRRRFFTGVWRVREYNADQQRVADEIIIGPIPESIWQTHPQPPITPELPPQPAGLMNGAFIAHEIAERVKQPVKEPHIINLTLLPVNDADREYLDHFLGEGCSAIFSRGYGKCRIVSTHFPGVWRVNYFNDMNTLLQDMIEIADIPDIAVAGIDDIEDAYAGLKNTLEWLKEYPVTENEPVVRMECKVCWWGLRPCAGR
;
A
#
# COMPACT_ATOMS: atom_id res chain seq x y z
N MET A 1 42.28 16.58 -12.14
CA MET A 1 41.04 16.32 -12.89
C MET A 1 39.94 16.06 -11.88
N GLU A 2 38.98 16.97 -11.81
CA GLU A 2 37.87 16.94 -10.85
C GLU A 2 36.85 15.91 -11.34
N LYS A 3 36.65 14.82 -10.60
CA LYS A 3 35.65 13.80 -10.93
C LYS A 3 34.27 14.33 -10.53
N ASN A 4 33.56 14.94 -11.48
CA ASN A 4 32.14 15.23 -11.30
C ASN A 4 31.33 13.93 -11.36
N SER A 5 30.93 13.42 -10.20
CA SER A 5 30.02 12.27 -10.10
C SER A 5 28.60 12.80 -9.97
N VAL A 6 27.74 12.52 -10.95
CA VAL A 6 26.31 12.86 -10.92
C VAL A 6 25.53 11.64 -10.48
N PHE A 7 24.98 11.67 -9.26
CA PHE A 7 24.09 10.62 -8.75
C PHE A 7 22.64 11.05 -8.96
N ARG A 8 21.92 10.40 -9.89
CA ARG A 8 20.50 10.67 -10.13
C ARG A 8 19.65 9.51 -9.63
N ARG A 9 18.95 9.71 -8.51
CA ARG A 9 17.92 8.78 -8.03
C ARG A 9 16.63 9.05 -8.79
N ARG A 10 16.04 8.00 -9.40
CA ARG A 10 14.76 8.10 -10.12
C ARG A 10 13.76 7.13 -9.51
N PHE A 11 12.52 7.59 -9.32
CA PHE A 11 11.39 6.79 -8.89
C PHE A 11 10.45 6.63 -10.08
N PHE A 12 9.84 5.45 -10.21
CA PHE A 12 8.91 5.14 -11.29
C PHE A 12 7.57 4.79 -10.69
N THR A 13 6.67 5.76 -10.62
CA THR A 13 5.26 5.53 -10.26
C THR A 13 4.61 4.69 -11.37
N GLY A 14 3.73 3.75 -11.02
CA GLY A 14 3.11 2.85 -12.01
C GLY A 14 4.01 1.72 -12.53
N VAL A 15 5.22 1.56 -11.99
CA VAL A 15 6.10 0.41 -12.28
C VAL A 15 6.20 -0.47 -11.05
N TRP A 16 5.76 -1.72 -11.21
CA TRP A 16 5.59 -2.69 -10.14
C TRP A 16 6.51 -3.86 -10.39
N ARG A 17 7.16 -4.36 -9.33
CA ARG A 17 7.84 -5.65 -9.35
C ARG A 17 6.99 -6.62 -8.54
N VAL A 18 6.43 -7.62 -9.20
CA VAL A 18 5.60 -8.64 -8.57
C VAL A 18 6.44 -9.89 -8.39
N ARG A 19 6.53 -10.35 -7.14
CA ARG A 19 7.21 -11.60 -6.80
C ARG A 19 6.23 -12.55 -6.16
N GLU A 20 6.16 -13.74 -6.72
CA GLU A 20 5.31 -14.80 -6.19
C GLU A 20 6.17 -15.84 -5.50
N TYR A 21 5.65 -16.36 -4.40
CA TYR A 21 6.30 -17.38 -3.59
C TYR A 21 5.34 -18.54 -3.38
N ASN A 22 5.85 -19.77 -3.42
CA ASN A 22 5.07 -20.95 -3.04
C ASN A 22 4.97 -21.08 -1.51
N ALA A 23 4.29 -22.13 -1.04
CA ALA A 23 4.12 -22.42 0.38
C ALA A 23 5.45 -22.61 1.13
N ASP A 24 6.51 -23.07 0.44
CA ASP A 24 7.85 -23.27 0.99
C ASP A 24 8.72 -21.99 0.94
N GLN A 25 8.12 -20.82 0.69
CA GLN A 25 8.80 -19.53 0.54
C GLN A 25 9.82 -19.48 -0.60
N GLN A 26 9.74 -20.38 -1.57
CA GLN A 26 10.56 -20.34 -2.77
C GLN A 26 9.90 -19.44 -3.81
N ARG A 27 10.69 -18.55 -4.40
CA ARG A 27 10.21 -17.61 -5.43
C ARG A 27 9.88 -18.38 -6.71
N VAL A 28 8.62 -18.34 -7.11
CA VAL A 28 8.10 -19.00 -8.33
C VAL A 28 7.95 -18.05 -9.51
N ALA A 29 7.77 -16.75 -9.25
CA ALA A 29 7.74 -15.72 -10.29
C ALA A 29 8.42 -14.42 -9.82
N ASP A 30 8.96 -13.64 -10.76
CA ASP A 30 9.58 -12.34 -10.52
C ASP A 30 9.43 -11.49 -11.79
N GLU A 31 8.38 -10.68 -11.83
CA GLU A 31 7.96 -9.95 -13.03
C GLU A 31 7.93 -8.45 -12.77
N ILE A 32 8.04 -7.67 -13.85
CA ILE A 32 7.82 -6.23 -13.83
C ILE A 32 6.53 -5.94 -14.60
N ILE A 33 5.59 -5.29 -13.93
CA ILE A 33 4.31 -4.85 -14.48
C ILE A 33 4.33 -3.33 -14.58
N ILE A 34 3.87 -2.79 -15.70
CA ILE A 34 3.64 -1.37 -15.87
C ILE A 34 2.13 -1.17 -15.93
N GLY A 35 1.59 -0.34 -15.05
CA GLY A 35 0.17 -0.10 -14.97
C GLY A 35 -0.26 0.64 -13.71
N PRO A 36 -1.57 0.93 -13.60
CA PRO A 36 -2.13 1.71 -12.50
C PRO A 36 -1.93 1.04 -11.13
N ILE A 37 -2.22 -0.25 -11.03
CA ILE A 37 -2.00 -1.07 -9.84
C ILE A 37 -2.07 -2.57 -10.25
N PRO A 38 -1.27 -3.48 -9.66
CA PRO A 38 -1.30 -4.90 -10.02
C PRO A 38 -2.62 -5.57 -9.63
N GLU A 39 -3.16 -6.42 -10.51
CA GLU A 39 -4.39 -7.20 -10.25
C GLU A 39 -4.31 -8.06 -8.98
N SER A 40 -3.12 -8.53 -8.61
CA SER A 40 -2.91 -9.32 -7.40
C SER A 40 -3.25 -8.57 -6.10
N ILE A 41 -3.28 -7.23 -6.12
CA ILE A 41 -3.73 -6.41 -4.99
C ILE A 41 -5.27 -6.40 -4.87
N TRP A 42 -5.97 -6.46 -6.01
CA TRP A 42 -7.44 -6.54 -6.05
C TRP A 42 -7.94 -7.90 -5.53
N GLN A 43 -7.20 -8.97 -5.81
CA GLN A 43 -7.68 -10.35 -5.60
C GLN A 43 -7.54 -10.87 -4.16
N THR A 44 -7.14 -10.04 -3.19
CA THR A 44 -6.90 -10.47 -1.80
C THR A 44 -8.10 -10.36 -0.87
N HIS A 45 -9.33 -10.54 -1.38
CA HIS A 45 -10.51 -10.55 -0.53
C HIS A 45 -10.62 -11.88 0.23
N PRO A 46 -10.84 -11.88 1.56
CA PRO A 46 -11.19 -13.11 2.26
C PRO A 46 -12.47 -13.71 1.66
N GLN A 47 -12.42 -15.03 1.45
CA GLN A 47 -13.54 -15.83 0.97
C GLN A 47 -13.82 -16.93 2.01
N PRO A 48 -15.04 -17.04 2.54
CA PRO A 48 -16.24 -16.24 2.23
C PRO A 48 -16.19 -14.80 2.80
N PRO A 49 -17.06 -13.88 2.32
CA PRO A 49 -17.17 -12.53 2.87
C PRO A 49 -17.45 -12.56 4.38
N ILE A 50 -16.72 -11.74 5.14
CA ILE A 50 -16.88 -11.64 6.59
C ILE A 50 -18.09 -10.75 6.89
N THR A 51 -19.04 -11.29 7.65
CA THR A 51 -20.14 -10.50 8.21
C THR A 51 -19.59 -9.60 9.33
N PRO A 52 -19.83 -8.29 9.30
CA PRO A 52 -19.35 -7.40 10.35
C PRO A 52 -20.08 -7.67 11.66
N GLU A 53 -19.33 -8.15 12.66
CA GLU A 53 -19.79 -8.28 14.03
C GLU A 53 -18.98 -7.31 14.90
N LEU A 54 -19.70 -6.47 15.65
CA LEU A 54 -19.06 -5.50 16.54
C LEU A 54 -18.54 -6.22 17.80
N PRO A 55 -17.25 -6.09 18.15
CA PRO A 55 -16.74 -6.69 19.37
C PRO A 55 -17.36 -6.03 20.62
N PRO A 56 -17.31 -6.69 21.79
CA PRO A 56 -17.74 -6.09 23.05
C PRO A 56 -17.03 -4.75 23.29
N GLN A 57 -17.80 -3.72 23.66
CA GLN A 57 -17.26 -2.39 23.88
C GLN A 57 -16.50 -2.32 25.21
N PRO A 58 -15.18 -2.05 25.22
CA PRO A 58 -14.45 -1.84 26.46
C PRO A 58 -14.87 -0.51 27.13
N ALA A 59 -14.54 -0.38 28.42
CA ALA A 59 -14.70 0.89 29.12
C ALA A 59 -13.73 1.94 28.58
N GLY A 60 -14.14 3.21 28.57
CA GLY A 60 -13.27 4.33 28.20
C GLY A 60 -13.20 4.62 26.70
N LEU A 61 -14.01 3.96 25.86
CA LEU A 61 -14.23 4.41 24.48
C LEU A 61 -14.78 5.83 24.45
N MET A 62 -14.35 6.61 23.46
CA MET A 62 -14.90 7.94 23.18
C MET A 62 -15.73 7.91 21.90
N ASN A 63 -15.15 7.55 20.75
CA ASN A 63 -15.89 7.43 19.49
C ASN A 63 -15.69 6.10 18.74
N GLY A 64 -14.85 5.19 19.24
CA GLY A 64 -14.48 3.95 18.54
C GLY A 64 -15.68 3.07 18.20
N ALA A 65 -16.66 2.97 19.10
CA ALA A 65 -17.89 2.20 18.86
C ALA A 65 -18.74 2.78 17.72
N PHE A 66 -18.88 4.11 17.65
CA PHE A 66 -19.64 4.78 16.58
C PHE A 66 -18.95 4.63 15.24
N ILE A 67 -17.62 4.79 15.20
CA ILE A 67 -16.82 4.62 13.99
C ILE A 67 -16.91 3.17 13.48
N ALA A 68 -16.77 2.18 14.36
CA ALA A 68 -16.90 0.77 13.98
C ALA A 68 -18.30 0.44 13.44
N HIS A 69 -19.34 1.00 14.05
CA HIS A 69 -20.71 0.84 13.58
C HIS A 69 -20.92 1.47 12.19
N GLU A 70 -20.38 2.67 11.96
CA GLU A 70 -20.41 3.32 10.64
C GLU A 70 -19.73 2.44 9.58
N ILE A 71 -18.54 1.91 9.87
CA ILE A 71 -17.82 1.01 8.96
C ILE A 71 -18.65 -0.26 8.71
N ALA A 72 -19.18 -0.89 9.76
CA ALA A 72 -20.00 -2.09 9.68
C ALA A 72 -21.27 -1.92 8.82
N GLU A 73 -21.89 -0.74 8.85
CA GLU A 73 -23.04 -0.45 7.99
C GLU A 73 -22.64 -0.20 6.53
N ARG A 74 -21.50 0.46 6.29
CA ARG A 74 -21.03 0.78 4.94
C ARG A 74 -20.54 -0.43 4.17
N VAL A 75 -19.86 -1.37 4.81
CA VAL A 75 -19.36 -2.60 4.14
C VAL A 75 -20.49 -3.55 3.70
N LYS A 76 -21.70 -3.39 4.23
CA LYS A 76 -22.88 -4.15 3.78
C LYS A 76 -23.42 -3.67 2.44
N GLN A 77 -23.02 -2.47 1.99
CA GLN A 77 -23.49 -1.85 0.77
C GLN A 77 -22.40 -1.88 -0.30
N PRO A 78 -22.75 -2.03 -1.59
CA PRO A 78 -21.79 -1.86 -2.66
C PRO A 78 -21.19 -0.46 -2.61
N VAL A 79 -19.88 -0.34 -2.75
CA VAL A 79 -19.23 0.96 -2.78
C VAL A 79 -19.57 1.67 -4.08
N LYS A 80 -20.26 2.81 -3.98
CA LYS A 80 -20.57 3.68 -5.13
C LYS A 80 -19.57 4.83 -5.27
N GLU A 81 -19.16 5.38 -4.13
CA GLU A 81 -18.17 6.44 -4.00
C GLU A 81 -17.29 6.13 -2.78
N PRO A 82 -16.00 6.47 -2.80
CA PRO A 82 -15.12 6.29 -1.66
C PRO A 82 -15.68 6.98 -0.41
N HIS A 83 -15.72 6.25 0.71
CA HIS A 83 -16.08 6.82 2.01
C HIS A 83 -14.87 6.92 2.91
N ILE A 84 -14.55 8.13 3.35
CA ILE A 84 -13.33 8.41 4.14
C ILE A 84 -13.73 8.81 5.56
N ILE A 85 -13.17 8.11 6.55
CA ILE A 85 -13.23 8.45 7.97
C ILE A 85 -11.84 8.88 8.41
N ASN A 86 -11.65 10.17 8.68
CA ASN A 86 -10.37 10.72 9.12
C ASN A 86 -10.25 10.67 10.65
N LEU A 87 -9.60 9.62 11.16
CA LEU A 87 -9.44 9.39 12.60
C LEU A 87 -8.62 10.48 13.29
N THR A 88 -7.72 11.15 12.56
CA THR A 88 -6.92 12.27 13.11
C THR A 88 -7.76 13.52 13.37
N LEU A 89 -8.85 13.71 12.62
CA LEU A 89 -9.76 14.85 12.79
C LEU A 89 -10.91 14.57 13.76
N LEU A 90 -11.03 13.33 14.23
CA LEU A 90 -12.05 12.92 15.19
C LEU A 90 -11.46 12.82 16.59
N PRO A 91 -12.28 12.97 17.64
CA PRO A 91 -11.87 12.63 18.99
C PRO A 91 -11.73 11.11 19.05
N VAL A 92 -10.48 10.62 18.97
CA VAL A 92 -10.15 9.19 19.04
C VAL A 92 -9.03 9.00 20.06
N ASN A 93 -9.33 8.29 21.15
CA ASN A 93 -8.33 7.96 22.18
C ASN A 93 -7.69 6.59 21.92
N ASP A 94 -6.77 6.16 22.80
CA ASP A 94 -6.05 4.90 22.60
C ASP A 94 -6.95 3.66 22.74
N ALA A 95 -7.96 3.71 23.61
CA ALA A 95 -8.95 2.65 23.71
C ALA A 95 -9.78 2.51 22.42
N ASP A 96 -10.12 3.64 21.78
CA ASP A 96 -10.78 3.65 20.48
C ASP A 96 -9.89 3.03 19.39
N ARG A 97 -8.59 3.35 19.39
CA ARG A 97 -7.64 2.79 18.41
C ARG A 97 -7.51 1.28 18.57
N GLU A 98 -7.32 0.79 19.79
CA GLU A 98 -7.22 -0.65 20.07
C GLU A 98 -8.51 -1.39 19.69
N TYR A 99 -9.67 -0.80 20.02
CA TYR A 99 -10.96 -1.35 19.64
C TYR A 99 -11.17 -1.41 18.12
N LEU A 100 -10.80 -0.34 17.40
CA LEU A 100 -10.86 -0.30 15.93
C LEU A 100 -9.87 -1.26 15.29
N ASP A 101 -8.66 -1.38 15.82
CA ASP A 101 -7.64 -2.32 15.34
C ASP A 101 -8.12 -3.76 15.50
N HIS A 102 -8.74 -4.08 16.63
CA HIS A 102 -9.36 -5.39 16.85
C HIS A 102 -10.54 -5.65 15.91
N PHE A 103 -11.42 -4.67 15.73
CA PHE A 103 -12.58 -4.78 14.85
C PHE A 103 -12.20 -4.94 13.38
N LEU A 104 -11.26 -4.13 12.88
CA LEU A 104 -10.81 -4.12 11.49
C LEU A 104 -9.88 -5.29 11.15
N GLY A 105 -9.07 -5.72 12.13
CA GLY A 105 -8.01 -6.70 11.96
C GLY A 105 -7.08 -6.42 10.76
N GLU A 106 -6.34 -7.44 10.37
CA GLU A 106 -5.37 -7.37 9.28
C GLU A 106 -5.89 -8.07 8.03
N GLY A 107 -5.75 -7.42 6.88
CA GLY A 107 -5.93 -8.07 5.58
C GLY A 107 -4.63 -8.62 5.02
N CYS A 108 -4.64 -8.99 3.74
CA CYS A 108 -3.51 -9.66 3.08
C CYS A 108 -2.65 -8.74 2.19
N SER A 109 -2.99 -7.45 2.11
CA SER A 109 -2.37 -6.47 1.22
C SER A 109 -1.91 -5.23 1.97
N ALA A 110 -0.74 -4.70 1.58
CA ALA A 110 -0.20 -3.46 2.11
C ALA A 110 0.42 -2.62 0.99
N ILE A 111 0.18 -1.30 0.99
CA ILE A 111 0.65 -0.27 0.05
C ILE A 111 1.45 0.90 0.73
N PHE A 112 2.73 0.76 1.09
CA PHE A 112 3.83 1.73 1.28
C PHE A 112 4.32 2.58 0.07
N SER A 113 3.98 3.86 0.02
CA SER A 113 4.65 4.83 -0.85
C SER A 113 5.90 5.41 -0.18
N ARG A 114 7.00 5.56 -0.93
CA ARG A 114 8.27 6.15 -0.46
C ARG A 114 8.68 7.31 -1.37
N GLY A 115 8.12 8.49 -1.12
CA GLY A 115 8.39 9.72 -1.87
C GLY A 115 7.58 10.89 -1.31
N TYR A 116 7.32 11.90 -2.14
CA TYR A 116 6.31 12.91 -1.81
C TYR A 116 4.94 12.22 -1.66
N GLY A 117 4.19 12.51 -0.61
CA GLY A 117 2.98 11.75 -0.29
C GLY A 117 3.27 10.36 0.29
N LYS A 118 4.35 10.22 1.08
CA LYS A 118 4.69 8.99 1.80
C LYS A 118 3.50 8.50 2.62
N CYS A 119 3.00 7.33 2.27
CA CYS A 119 1.88 6.71 2.94
C CYS A 119 2.12 5.22 3.18
N ARG A 120 1.38 4.66 4.12
CA ARG A 120 1.16 3.22 4.29
C ARG A 120 -0.33 2.99 4.19
N ILE A 121 -0.72 2.19 3.23
CA ILE A 121 -2.09 1.72 3.03
C ILE A 121 -2.08 0.26 3.45
N VAL A 122 -3.06 -0.23 4.17
CA VAL A 122 -3.18 -1.66 4.50
C VAL A 122 -4.63 -2.07 4.35
N SER A 123 -4.86 -3.22 3.71
CA SER A 123 -6.18 -3.83 3.71
C SER A 123 -6.50 -4.32 5.13
N THR A 124 -7.77 -4.26 5.48
CA THR A 124 -8.31 -4.88 6.69
C THR A 124 -8.87 -6.27 6.36
N HIS A 125 -9.43 -7.01 7.32
CA HIS A 125 -10.11 -8.27 7.00
C HIS A 125 -11.44 -8.03 6.26
N PHE A 126 -11.98 -6.80 6.27
CA PHE A 126 -13.14 -6.44 5.47
C PHE A 126 -12.73 -6.10 4.02
N PRO A 127 -13.31 -6.78 3.01
CA PRO A 127 -13.17 -6.39 1.61
C PRO A 127 -13.52 -4.91 1.38
N GLY A 128 -12.67 -4.19 0.64
CA GLY A 128 -12.90 -2.79 0.30
C GLY A 128 -12.73 -1.82 1.47
N VAL A 129 -12.17 -2.25 2.61
CA VAL A 129 -11.81 -1.36 3.72
C VAL A 129 -10.30 -1.33 3.89
N TRP A 130 -9.77 -0.12 3.87
CA TRP A 130 -8.35 0.17 3.88
C TRP A 130 -8.02 1.16 4.98
N ARG A 131 -6.91 0.96 5.67
CA ARG A 131 -6.33 1.98 6.55
C ARG A 131 -5.21 2.69 5.82
N VAL A 132 -5.32 4.01 5.70
CA VAL A 132 -4.37 4.87 5.01
C VAL A 132 -3.70 5.80 6.02
N ASN A 133 -2.40 5.62 6.19
CA ASN A 133 -1.56 6.44 7.06
C ASN A 133 -0.64 7.32 6.22
N TYR A 134 -0.67 8.63 6.43
CA TYR A 134 0.28 9.57 5.82
C TYR A 134 1.37 9.91 6.81
N PHE A 135 2.60 10.05 6.32
CA PHE A 135 3.76 10.35 7.15
C PHE A 135 4.55 11.52 6.57
N ASN A 136 5.22 12.26 7.45
CA ASN A 136 6.24 13.20 7.03
C ASN A 136 7.58 12.48 6.73
N ASP A 137 8.56 13.26 6.31
CA ASP A 137 9.91 12.76 6.00
C ASP A 137 10.62 12.13 7.22
N MET A 138 10.28 12.56 8.43
CA MET A 138 10.81 12.03 9.70
C MET A 138 10.08 10.77 10.22
N ASN A 139 9.16 10.17 9.45
CA ASN A 139 8.29 9.06 9.86
C ASN A 139 7.27 9.40 10.97
N THR A 140 6.97 10.67 11.20
CA THR A 140 5.86 11.06 12.08
C THR A 140 4.53 10.90 11.33
N LEU A 141 3.55 10.28 11.98
CA LEU A 141 2.19 10.16 11.46
C LEU A 141 1.54 11.54 11.33
N LEU A 142 1.06 11.87 10.14
CA LEU A 142 0.36 13.12 9.83
C LEU A 142 -1.16 12.90 9.81
N GLN A 143 -1.61 11.82 9.20
CA GLN A 143 -3.02 11.46 9.11
C GLN A 143 -3.20 9.95 9.23
N ASP A 144 -4.26 9.54 9.91
CA ASP A 144 -4.75 8.18 10.03
C ASP A 144 -6.20 8.17 9.55
N MET A 145 -6.46 7.41 8.48
CA MET A 145 -7.75 7.39 7.82
C MET A 145 -8.19 5.96 7.56
N ILE A 146 -9.49 5.73 7.65
CA ILE A 146 -10.14 4.55 7.09
C ILE A 146 -10.82 4.96 5.80
N GLU A 147 -10.54 4.24 4.73
CA GLU A 147 -11.12 4.46 3.41
C GLU A 147 -11.87 3.20 2.99
N ILE A 148 -13.16 3.35 2.72
CA ILE A 148 -14.03 2.29 2.21
C ILE A 148 -14.21 2.54 0.72
N ALA A 149 -13.43 1.80 -0.07
CA ALA A 149 -13.29 1.90 -1.52
C ALA A 149 -12.81 0.56 -2.06
N ASP A 150 -13.09 0.25 -3.34
CA ASP A 150 -12.54 -0.95 -3.98
C ASP A 150 -11.01 -0.96 -3.86
N ILE A 151 -10.38 0.16 -4.22
CA ILE A 151 -8.99 0.50 -3.92
C ILE A 151 -8.88 1.99 -3.62
N PRO A 152 -8.01 2.42 -2.68
CA PRO A 152 -7.78 3.82 -2.42
C PRO A 152 -7.19 4.54 -3.63
N ASP A 153 -7.71 5.72 -3.97
CA ASP A 153 -7.27 6.48 -5.15
C ASP A 153 -5.76 6.76 -5.13
N ILE A 154 -5.22 7.04 -3.95
CA ILE A 154 -3.79 7.31 -3.75
C ILE A 154 -2.88 6.10 -4.07
N ALA A 155 -3.43 4.88 -4.11
CA ALA A 155 -2.69 3.68 -4.49
C ALA A 155 -2.57 3.50 -6.02
N VAL A 156 -3.42 4.18 -6.79
CA VAL A 156 -3.54 4.03 -8.24
C VAL A 156 -2.62 5.03 -8.92
N ALA A 157 -1.68 4.53 -9.74
CA ALA A 157 -0.85 5.41 -10.56
C ALA A 157 -1.69 6.06 -11.66
N GLY A 158 -1.55 7.39 -11.82
CA GLY A 158 -2.18 8.13 -12.90
C GLY A 158 -1.58 7.80 -14.27
N ILE A 159 -2.29 8.14 -15.34
CA ILE A 159 -1.79 7.91 -16.69
C ILE A 159 -0.51 8.70 -16.97
N ASP A 160 -0.43 9.95 -16.51
CA ASP A 160 0.74 10.81 -16.65
C ASP A 160 1.96 10.20 -15.94
N ASP A 161 1.77 9.64 -14.74
CA ASP A 161 2.81 8.94 -13.99
C ASP A 161 3.35 7.73 -14.76
N ILE A 162 2.46 6.97 -15.39
CA ILE A 162 2.80 5.77 -16.17
C ILE A 162 3.57 6.16 -17.44
N GLU A 163 3.13 7.21 -18.14
CA GLU A 163 3.82 7.73 -19.33
C GLU A 163 5.23 8.24 -18.99
N ASP A 164 5.35 9.02 -17.91
CA ASP A 164 6.63 9.50 -17.39
C ASP A 164 7.55 8.34 -16.98
N ALA A 165 6.97 7.29 -16.38
CA ALA A 165 7.72 6.12 -16.00
C ALA A 165 8.20 5.32 -17.21
N TYR A 166 7.36 5.15 -18.22
CA TYR A 166 7.74 4.51 -19.48
C TYR A 166 8.88 5.26 -20.18
N ALA A 167 8.74 6.58 -20.35
CA ALA A 167 9.77 7.42 -20.94
C ALA A 167 11.08 7.35 -20.13
N GLY A 168 10.96 7.37 -18.81
CA GLY A 168 12.12 7.28 -17.94
C GLY A 168 12.82 5.92 -17.99
N LEU A 169 12.08 4.82 -18.04
CA LEU A 169 12.62 3.46 -18.22
C LEU A 169 13.31 3.30 -19.57
N LYS A 170 12.69 3.81 -20.65
CA LYS A 170 13.29 3.79 -21.99
C LYS A 170 14.64 4.50 -22.01
N ASN A 171 14.70 5.72 -21.46
CA ASN A 171 15.94 6.48 -21.38
C ASN A 171 17.00 5.76 -20.51
N THR A 172 16.59 5.15 -19.41
CA THR A 172 17.50 4.35 -18.57
C THR A 172 18.04 3.13 -19.32
N LEU A 173 17.21 2.45 -20.12
CA LEU A 173 17.62 1.33 -20.93
C LEU A 173 18.60 1.75 -22.04
N GLU A 174 18.35 2.89 -22.70
CA GLU A 174 19.26 3.46 -23.68
C GLU A 174 20.63 3.78 -23.06
N TRP A 175 20.64 4.41 -21.89
CA TRP A 175 21.86 4.70 -21.15
C TRP A 175 22.64 3.43 -20.76
N LEU A 176 21.94 2.38 -20.29
CA LEU A 176 22.58 1.09 -19.97
C LEU A 176 23.16 0.37 -21.18
N LYS A 177 22.60 0.59 -22.38
CA LYS A 177 23.16 0.05 -23.63
C LYS A 177 24.43 0.79 -24.05
N GLU A 178 24.46 2.11 -23.86
CA GLU A 178 25.60 2.97 -24.18
C GLU A 178 26.76 2.79 -23.18
N TYR A 179 26.43 2.56 -21.91
CA TYR A 179 27.39 2.34 -20.82
C TYR A 179 27.11 0.99 -20.12
N PRO A 180 27.48 -0.14 -20.75
CA PRO A 180 27.26 -1.45 -20.16
C PRO A 180 28.07 -1.60 -18.87
N VAL A 181 27.40 -1.99 -17.78
CA VAL A 181 28.05 -2.27 -16.49
C VAL A 181 28.98 -3.47 -16.67
N THR A 182 30.29 -3.23 -16.62
CA THR A 182 31.30 -4.30 -16.59
C THR A 182 31.59 -4.69 -15.14
N GLU A 183 32.01 -5.94 -14.89
CA GLU A 183 32.20 -6.51 -13.54
C GLU A 183 33.15 -5.71 -12.62
N ASN A 184 33.92 -4.75 -13.17
CA ASN A 184 34.92 -3.94 -12.46
C ASN A 184 34.54 -2.47 -12.25
N GLU A 185 33.32 -2.04 -12.60
CA GLU A 185 32.85 -0.68 -12.35
C GLU A 185 31.88 -0.60 -11.16
N PRO A 186 31.84 0.53 -10.44
CA PRO A 186 30.94 0.69 -9.30
C PRO A 186 29.49 0.50 -9.76
N VAL A 187 28.88 -0.58 -9.29
CA VAL A 187 27.49 -0.94 -9.59
C VAL A 187 26.56 0.20 -9.18
N VAL A 188 25.93 0.86 -10.14
CA VAL A 188 24.76 1.70 -9.87
C VAL A 188 23.63 0.74 -9.50
N ARG A 189 23.43 0.50 -8.20
CA ARG A 189 22.21 -0.13 -7.72
C ARG A 189 21.06 0.80 -8.03
N MET A 190 20.29 0.49 -9.08
CA MET A 190 18.92 0.97 -9.18
C MET A 190 18.16 0.36 -8.01
N GLU A 191 18.11 1.09 -6.89
CA GLU A 191 17.05 0.91 -5.92
C GLU A 191 15.74 1.35 -6.59
N CYS A 192 15.15 0.44 -7.35
CA CYS A 192 13.70 0.39 -7.42
C CYS A 192 13.24 0.28 -5.97
N LYS A 193 12.80 1.39 -5.37
CA LYS A 193 12.01 1.40 -4.13
C LYS A 193 10.62 0.84 -4.47
N VAL A 194 10.60 -0.38 -4.99
CA VAL A 194 9.41 -1.20 -5.10
C VAL A 194 9.38 -1.98 -3.78
N CYS A 195 8.52 -1.55 -2.88
CA CYS A 195 8.41 -2.18 -1.56
C CYS A 195 7.03 -2.80 -1.46
N TRP A 196 6.89 -4.08 -1.83
CA TRP A 196 5.67 -4.83 -1.54
C TRP A 196 5.97 -6.16 -0.85
N TRP A 197 5.50 -6.28 0.39
CA TRP A 197 5.27 -7.56 1.07
C TRP A 197 3.77 -7.82 0.97
N GLY A 198 3.36 -8.77 0.13
CA GLY A 198 2.07 -9.44 0.33
C GLY A 198 2.27 -10.40 1.49
N LEU A 199 1.81 -10.05 2.69
CA LEU A 199 1.73 -11.03 3.76
C LEU A 199 0.54 -11.92 3.42
N ARG A 200 0.76 -13.19 3.10
CA ARG A 200 -0.28 -14.21 3.27
C ARG A 200 -0.17 -14.75 4.70
N PRO A 201 -0.96 -14.28 5.68
CA PRO A 201 -1.31 -15.10 6.82
C PRO A 201 -2.71 -15.66 6.59
N CYS A 202 -2.85 -16.57 5.63
CA CYS A 202 -3.96 -17.52 5.64
C CYS A 202 -3.39 -18.93 5.50
N ALA A 203 -2.47 -19.28 6.39
CA ALA A 203 -2.40 -20.66 6.85
C ALA A 203 -3.36 -20.73 8.03
N GLY A 204 -4.60 -21.11 7.74
CA GLY A 204 -5.58 -21.42 8.78
C GLY A 204 -5.00 -22.46 9.75
N ARG A 205 -5.21 -22.22 11.03
CA ARG A 205 -5.34 -23.26 12.04
C ARG A 205 -6.73 -23.18 12.61
#